data_AF-H8G679-F1
#
_entry.id   AF-H8G679-F1
#
_cell.length_a   1.000
_cell.length_b   1.000
_cell.length_c   1.000
_cell.angle_alpha   90.00
_cell.angle_beta   90.00
_cell.angle_gamma   90.00
#
_symmetry.space_group_name_H-M   'P 1'
#
loop_
_entity.id
_entity.type
_entity.pdbx_description
1 polymer ?
#
loop_
_entity_poly.entity_id
_entity_poly.type
_entity_poly.pdbx_seq_one_letter_code
_entity_poly.pdbx_strand_id
1 'polypeptide(L)'
;MTLAQSAARSVGNTAIGVALLVLVALIWLGLAAPTGIHPFFYFGLIFLGGGAVGLLFAGVGVMAVRSRVPTTADLRFFQGIRRLVLAMWLCAVVADALGILVVLAIAGGQGSTPLGASTLTVAFATAAVTVICAGITSTVMRRVLPTA
;
A
#
# COMPACT_ATOMS: atom_id res chain seq x y z
N MET A 1 9.30 -10.57 26.04
CA MET A 1 8.94 -10.18 24.65
C MET A 1 10.20 -10.25 23.81
N THR A 2 10.22 -11.01 22.73
CA THR A 2 11.41 -11.11 21.87
C THR A 2 11.52 -9.88 20.96
N LEU A 3 12.75 -9.44 20.62
CA LEU A 3 13.01 -8.30 19.72
C LEU A 3 12.23 -8.37 18.39
N ALA A 4 12.00 -9.58 17.88
CA ALA A 4 11.19 -9.82 16.69
C ALA A 4 9.70 -9.44 16.88
N GLN A 5 9.15 -9.59 18.08
CA GLN A 5 7.75 -9.24 18.39
C GLN A 5 7.52 -7.73 18.53
N SER A 6 8.49 -6.97 19.02
CA SER A 6 8.37 -5.50 19.08
C SER A 6 8.49 -4.89 17.69
N ALA A 7 9.41 -5.40 16.86
CA ALA A 7 9.60 -4.95 15.48
C ALA A 7 8.33 -5.19 14.62
N ALA A 8 7.75 -6.40 14.68
CA ALA A 8 6.51 -6.70 13.94
C ALA A 8 5.33 -5.79 14.35
N ARG A 9 5.22 -5.44 15.64
CA ARG A 9 4.16 -4.54 16.14
C ARG A 9 4.35 -3.11 15.65
N SER A 10 5.59 -2.60 15.71
CA SER A 10 5.92 -1.27 15.19
C SER A 10 5.64 -1.20 13.68
N VAL A 11 6.02 -2.24 12.93
CA VAL A 11 5.84 -2.30 11.46
C VAL A 11 4.37 -2.42 11.07
N GLY A 12 3.56 -3.21 11.77
CA GLY A 12 2.12 -3.29 11.50
C GLY A 12 1.40 -1.97 11.80
N ASN A 13 1.71 -1.32 12.94
CA ASN A 13 1.11 -0.02 13.28
C ASN A 13 1.53 1.08 12.30
N THR A 14 2.79 1.10 11.88
CA THR A 14 3.27 2.06 10.88
C THR A 14 2.63 1.83 9.52
N ALA A 15 2.52 0.58 9.06
CA ALA A 15 1.84 0.26 7.80
C ALA A 15 0.37 0.71 7.81
N ILE A 16 -0.36 0.47 8.92
CA ILE A 16 -1.75 0.91 9.07
C ILE A 16 -1.84 2.43 9.07
N GLY A 17 -1.01 3.11 9.88
CA GLY A 17 -1.02 4.57 9.98
C GLY A 17 -0.67 5.24 8.65
N VAL A 18 0.35 4.73 7.95
CA VAL A 18 0.74 5.22 6.63
C VAL A 18 -0.38 5.04 5.62
N ALA A 19 -1.01 3.87 5.60
CA ALA A 19 -2.06 3.61 4.64
C ALA A 19 -3.30 4.50 4.87
N LEU A 20 -3.67 4.76 6.13
CA LEU A 20 -4.72 5.74 6.45
C LEU A 20 -4.35 7.14 5.99
N LEU A 21 -3.10 7.56 6.21
CA LEU A 21 -2.61 8.87 5.77
C LEU A 21 -2.66 9.00 4.24
N VAL A 22 -2.24 7.96 3.51
CA VAL A 22 -2.34 7.91 2.05
C VAL A 22 -3.79 8.00 1.59
N LEU A 23 -4.71 7.26 2.20
CA LEU A 23 -6.13 7.34 1.85
C LEU A 23 -6.71 8.74 2.08
N VAL A 24 -6.39 9.38 3.21
CA VAL A 24 -6.81 10.76 3.49
C VAL A 24 -6.26 11.72 2.42
N ALA A 25 -4.99 11.58 2.04
CA ALA A 25 -4.38 12.40 1.00
C ALA A 25 -5.06 12.20 -0.38
N LEU A 26 -5.39 10.96 -0.75
CA LEU A 26 -6.07 10.64 -2.00
C LEU A 26 -7.52 11.16 -2.03
N ILE A 27 -8.24 11.04 -0.92
CA ILE A 27 -9.58 11.61 -0.77
C ILE A 27 -9.51 13.14 -0.90
N TRP A 28 -8.56 13.76 -0.22
CA TRP A 28 -8.33 15.20 -0.34
C TRP A 28 -8.05 15.62 -1.78
N LEU A 29 -7.20 14.88 -2.51
CA LEU A 29 -6.93 15.13 -3.93
C LEU A 29 -8.18 14.99 -4.81
N GLY A 30 -9.05 14.02 -4.52
CA GLY A 30 -10.31 13.84 -5.24
C GLY A 30 -11.29 14.99 -5.02
N LEU A 31 -11.33 15.54 -3.80
CA LEU A 31 -12.17 16.69 -3.44
C LEU A 31 -11.61 18.02 -3.95
N ALA A 32 -10.28 18.17 -3.97
CA ALA A 32 -9.59 19.36 -4.46
C ALA A 32 -9.40 19.35 -5.98
N ALA A 33 -9.93 18.35 -6.68
CA ALA A 33 -9.78 18.21 -8.12
C ALA A 33 -10.46 19.40 -8.85
N PRO A 34 -9.77 20.08 -9.78
CA PRO A 34 -10.34 21.19 -10.52
C PRO A 34 -11.51 20.74 -11.40
N THR A 35 -12.48 21.65 -11.60
CA THR A 35 -13.62 21.40 -12.48
C THR A 35 -13.12 21.21 -13.93
N GLY A 36 -13.66 20.21 -14.62
CA GLY A 36 -13.25 19.87 -15.99
C GLY A 36 -11.99 19.00 -16.10
N ILE A 37 -11.50 18.43 -14.98
CA ILE A 37 -10.45 17.42 -15.00
C ILE A 37 -10.89 16.15 -15.73
N HIS A 38 -9.94 15.47 -16.37
CA HIS A 38 -10.22 14.24 -17.10
C HIS A 38 -10.77 13.15 -16.15
N PRO A 39 -11.86 12.45 -16.48
CA PRO A 39 -12.51 11.48 -15.57
C PRO A 39 -11.61 10.30 -15.18
N PHE A 40 -10.59 9.99 -15.99
CA PHE A 40 -9.56 9.00 -15.63
C PHE A 40 -8.72 9.41 -14.42
N PHE A 41 -8.74 10.68 -13.99
CA PHE A 41 -8.08 11.10 -12.77
C PHE A 41 -8.57 10.30 -11.55
N TYR A 42 -9.88 10.09 -11.44
CA TYR A 42 -10.47 9.28 -10.36
C TYR A 42 -10.09 7.80 -10.48
N PHE A 43 -9.93 7.27 -11.70
CA PHE A 43 -9.37 5.92 -11.90
C PHE A 43 -7.93 5.83 -11.39
N GLY A 44 -7.10 6.84 -11.66
CA GLY A 44 -5.74 6.91 -11.11
C GLY A 44 -5.72 6.92 -9.58
N LEU A 45 -6.61 7.70 -8.95
CA LEU A 45 -6.78 7.73 -7.50
C LEU A 45 -7.28 6.39 -6.93
N ILE A 46 -8.18 5.70 -7.62
CA ILE A 46 -8.66 4.37 -7.20
C ILE A 46 -7.52 3.34 -7.23
N PHE A 47 -6.68 3.38 -8.26
CA PHE A 47 -5.51 2.50 -8.35
C PHE A 47 -4.51 2.75 -7.22
N LEU A 48 -4.16 4.01 -6.94
CA LEU A 48 -3.33 4.40 -5.79
C LEU A 48 -3.98 4.00 -4.46
N GLY A 49 -5.31 4.16 -4.34
CA GLY A 49 -6.08 3.75 -3.18
C GLY A 49 -6.06 2.24 -2.98
N GLY A 50 -6.07 1.47 -4.06
CA GLY A 50 -5.93 0.02 -4.03
C GLY A 50 -4.59 -0.42 -3.44
N GLY A 51 -3.49 0.27 -3.76
CA GLY A 51 -2.19 0.06 -3.14
C GLY A 51 -2.22 0.30 -1.62
N ALA A 52 -2.81 1.43 -1.20
CA ALA A 52 -2.96 1.76 0.22
C ALA A 52 -3.83 0.74 0.99
N VAL A 53 -4.94 0.29 0.40
CA VAL A 53 -5.80 -0.75 0.98
C VAL A 53 -5.05 -2.09 1.08
N GLY A 54 -4.24 -2.44 0.08
CA GLY A 54 -3.34 -3.59 0.16
C GLY A 54 -2.36 -3.51 1.33
N LEU A 55 -1.80 -2.32 1.59
CA LEU A 55 -0.92 -2.06 2.74
C LEU A 55 -1.67 -2.18 4.08
N LEU A 56 -2.92 -1.70 4.17
CA LEU A 56 -3.78 -1.88 5.34
C LEU A 56 -3.98 -3.36 5.65
N PHE A 57 -4.41 -4.15 4.65
CA PHE A 57 -4.64 -5.58 4.84
C PHE A 57 -3.37 -6.32 5.22
N ALA A 58 -2.22 -5.96 4.64
CA ALA A 58 -0.93 -6.50 5.04
C ALA A 58 -0.62 -6.19 6.52
N GLY A 59 -0.79 -4.93 6.95
CA GLY A 59 -0.58 -4.51 8.34
C GLY A 59 -1.50 -5.22 9.34
N VAL A 60 -2.79 -5.36 9.01
CA VAL A 60 -3.76 -6.12 9.81
C VAL A 60 -3.38 -7.61 9.85
N GLY A 61 -2.93 -8.18 8.73
CA GLY A 61 -2.44 -9.55 8.65
C GLY A 61 -1.26 -9.81 9.59
N VAL A 62 -0.29 -8.88 9.68
CA VAL A 62 0.82 -8.96 10.65
C VAL A 62 0.31 -9.04 12.08
N MET A 63 -0.67 -8.22 12.42
CA MET A 63 -1.25 -8.17 13.76
C MET A 63 -2.04 -9.45 14.09
N ALA A 64 -2.76 -10.00 13.11
CA ALA A 64 -3.57 -11.21 13.28
C ALA A 64 -2.71 -12.49 13.41
N VAL A 65 -1.61 -12.60 12.65
CA VAL A 65 -0.69 -13.74 12.73
C VAL A 65 -0.09 -13.90 14.14
N ARG A 66 0.07 -12.79 14.87
CA ARG A 66 0.62 -12.76 16.23
C ARG A 66 -0.28 -13.38 17.30
N SER A 67 -1.60 -13.44 17.08
CA SER A 67 -2.53 -13.99 18.09
C SER A 67 -2.57 -15.52 18.11
N ARG A 68 -1.96 -16.19 17.12
CA ARG A 68 -1.93 -17.66 17.04
C ARG A 68 -0.59 -18.20 17.54
N VAL A 69 -0.65 -19.13 18.51
CA VAL A 69 0.49 -19.94 18.93
C VAL A 69 0.73 -20.98 17.83
N PRO A 70 1.91 -21.00 17.16
CA PRO A 70 2.15 -21.91 16.05
C PRO A 70 2.19 -23.35 16.53
N THR A 71 1.32 -24.19 15.97
CA THR A 71 1.39 -25.66 16.10
C THR A 71 2.12 -26.24 14.89
N THR A 72 2.66 -27.46 15.00
CA THR A 72 3.43 -28.11 13.91
C THR A 72 2.61 -28.36 12.64
N ALA A 73 1.26 -28.32 12.72
CA ALA A 73 0.35 -28.37 11.58
C ALA A 73 0.26 -27.04 10.79
N ASP A 74 0.74 -25.92 11.36
CA ASP A 74 0.56 -24.58 10.80
C ASP A 74 1.63 -24.16 9.76
N LEU A 75 2.65 -24.99 9.50
CA LEU A 75 3.73 -24.60 8.58
C LEU A 75 3.23 -24.31 7.14
N ARG A 76 2.26 -25.10 6.65
CA ARG A 76 1.62 -24.83 5.34
C ARG A 76 0.77 -23.56 5.37
N PHE A 77 0.13 -23.26 6.49
CA PHE A 77 -0.66 -22.04 6.69
C PHE A 77 0.25 -20.81 6.69
N PHE A 78 1.38 -20.84 7.40
CA PHE A 78 2.37 -19.74 7.38
C PHE A 78 3.04 -19.53 6.02
N GLN A 79 3.34 -20.62 5.29
CA GLN A 79 3.80 -20.49 3.90
C GLN A 79 2.74 -19.88 2.99
N GLY A 80 1.47 -20.23 3.17
CA GLY A 80 0.33 -19.62 2.48
C GLY A 80 0.23 -18.12 2.74
N ILE A 81 0.32 -17.70 4.01
CA ILE A 81 0.34 -16.28 4.40
C ILE A 81 1.53 -15.56 3.77
N ARG A 82 2.73 -16.16 3.78
CA ARG A 82 3.92 -15.54 3.18
C ARG A 82 3.76 -15.32 1.68
N ARG A 83 3.12 -16.25 0.96
CA ARG A 83 2.79 -16.08 -0.46
C ARG A 83 1.71 -15.03 -0.68
N LEU A 84 0.67 -15.02 0.16
CA LEU A 84 -0.41 -14.04 0.11
C LEU A 84 0.13 -12.60 0.28
N VAL A 85 0.99 -12.39 1.28
CA VAL A 85 1.62 -11.09 1.56
C VAL A 85 2.48 -10.64 0.38
N LEU A 86 3.20 -11.56 -0.27
CA LEU A 86 4.00 -11.27 -1.46
C LEU A 86 3.11 -10.90 -2.66
N ALA A 87 2.01 -11.63 -2.87
CA ALA A 87 1.05 -11.33 -3.92
C ALA A 87 0.35 -9.98 -3.70
N MET A 88 -0.04 -9.67 -2.45
CA MET A 88 -0.60 -8.35 -2.09
C MET A 88 0.42 -7.24 -2.30
N TRP A 89 1.69 -7.47 -1.99
CA TRP A 89 2.78 -6.53 -2.26
C TRP A 89 2.92 -6.25 -3.76
N LEU A 90 3.00 -7.29 -4.59
CA LEU A 90 3.07 -7.13 -6.05
C LEU A 90 1.84 -6.40 -6.60
N CYS A 91 0.66 -6.73 -6.08
CA CYS A 91 -0.59 -6.08 -6.46
C CYS A 91 -0.55 -4.57 -6.13
N ALA A 92 -0.08 -4.19 -4.94
CA ALA A 92 0.06 -2.79 -4.55
C ALA A 92 1.05 -2.04 -5.46
N VAL A 93 2.20 -2.64 -5.78
CA VAL A 93 3.20 -2.04 -6.70
C VAL A 93 2.62 -1.83 -8.09
N VAL A 94 1.92 -2.82 -8.64
CA VAL A 94 1.30 -2.72 -9.97
C VAL A 94 0.19 -1.68 -9.97
N ALA A 95 -0.65 -1.65 -8.92
CA ALA A 95 -1.71 -0.67 -8.78
C ALA A 95 -1.14 0.76 -8.69
N ASP A 96 -0.12 0.99 -7.88
CA ASP A 96 0.53 2.30 -7.76
C ASP A 96 1.17 2.74 -9.08
N ALA A 97 1.83 1.83 -9.80
CA ALA A 97 2.41 2.11 -11.10
C ALA A 97 1.34 2.51 -12.15
N LEU A 98 0.23 1.77 -12.19
CA LEU A 98 -0.91 2.10 -13.06
C LEU A 98 -1.52 3.45 -12.69
N GLY A 99 -1.70 3.71 -11.39
CA GLY A 99 -2.19 4.99 -10.88
C GLY A 99 -1.30 6.16 -11.31
N ILE A 100 0.01 6.04 -11.15
CA ILE A 100 0.98 7.04 -11.60
C ILE A 100 0.92 7.24 -13.12
N LEU A 101 0.89 6.15 -13.91
CA LEU A 101 0.84 6.25 -15.37
C LEU A 101 -0.38 7.03 -15.84
N VAL A 102 -1.54 6.81 -15.21
CA VAL A 102 -2.76 7.56 -15.51
C VAL A 102 -2.61 9.04 -15.16
N VAL A 103 -2.07 9.34 -13.97
CA VAL A 103 -1.84 10.73 -13.54
C VAL A 103 -0.83 11.45 -14.46
N LEU A 104 0.23 10.76 -14.89
CA LEU A 104 1.22 11.28 -15.85
C LEU A 104 0.61 11.52 -17.23
N ALA A 105 -0.23 10.61 -17.73
CA ALA A 105 -0.90 10.77 -19.02
C ALA A 105 -1.79 12.03 -19.04
N ILE A 106 -2.49 12.30 -17.94
CA ILE A 106 -3.31 13.51 -17.77
C ILE A 106 -2.43 14.76 -17.69
N ALA A 107 -1.32 14.70 -16.96
CA ALA A 107 -0.35 15.79 -16.89
C ALA A 107 0.32 16.08 -18.25
N GLY A 108 0.50 15.07 -19.08
CA GLY A 108 1.02 15.16 -20.44
C GLY A 108 0.05 15.73 -21.48
N GLY A 109 -1.13 16.20 -21.07
CA GLY A 109 -2.06 16.94 -21.94
C GLY A 109 -3.22 16.11 -22.50
N GLN A 110 -3.46 14.88 -22.02
CA GLN A 110 -4.65 14.11 -22.40
C GLN A 110 -5.96 14.60 -21.71
N GLY A 111 -5.97 15.82 -21.16
CA GLY A 111 -7.12 16.40 -20.48
C GLY A 111 -7.27 17.89 -20.76
N SER A 112 -8.49 18.40 -20.57
CA SER A 112 -8.86 19.81 -20.75
C SER A 112 -8.18 20.74 -19.73
N THR A 113 -7.91 20.25 -18.51
CA THR A 113 -7.17 20.97 -17.48
C THR A 113 -5.92 20.19 -17.06
N PRO A 114 -4.72 20.78 -17.16
CA PRO A 114 -3.49 20.12 -16.74
C PRO A 114 -3.45 19.98 -15.21
N LEU A 115 -2.83 18.91 -14.75
CA LEU A 115 -2.61 18.67 -13.32
C LEU A 115 -1.57 19.63 -12.75
N GLY A 116 -1.84 20.15 -11.56
CA GLY A 116 -0.88 20.97 -10.82
C GLY A 116 0.33 20.15 -10.34
N ALA A 117 1.49 20.81 -10.25
CA ALA A 117 2.71 20.19 -9.73
C ALA A 117 2.54 19.65 -8.30
N SER A 118 1.71 20.30 -7.48
CA SER A 118 1.35 19.84 -6.13
C SER A 118 0.62 18.49 -6.16
N THR A 119 -0.37 18.31 -7.04
CA THR A 119 -1.10 17.04 -7.20
C THR A 119 -0.18 15.91 -7.65
N LEU A 120 0.71 16.18 -8.61
CA LEU A 120 1.72 15.22 -9.04
C LEU A 120 2.64 14.83 -7.88
N THR A 121 3.13 15.82 -7.14
CA THR A 121 4.04 15.57 -5.99
C THR A 121 3.37 14.69 -4.95
N VAL A 122 2.10 14.96 -4.61
CA VAL A 122 1.36 14.15 -3.64
C VAL A 122 1.13 12.74 -4.19
N ALA A 123 0.74 12.56 -5.45
CA ALA A 123 0.52 11.25 -6.05
C ALA A 123 1.80 10.39 -6.12
N PHE A 124 2.94 11.00 -6.46
CA PHE A 124 4.23 10.32 -6.43
C PHE A 124 4.68 9.99 -5.01
N ALA A 125 4.50 10.92 -4.07
CA ALA A 125 4.85 10.70 -2.67
C ALA A 125 4.02 9.57 -2.06
N THR A 126 2.71 9.53 -2.30
CA THR A 126 1.83 8.47 -1.78
C THR A 126 2.22 7.10 -2.34
N ALA A 127 2.47 6.99 -3.65
CA ALA A 127 2.92 5.76 -4.27
C ALA A 127 4.28 5.31 -3.72
N ALA A 128 5.28 6.20 -3.64
CA ALA A 128 6.60 5.87 -3.13
C ALA A 128 6.53 5.38 -1.67
N VAL A 129 5.80 6.09 -0.83
CA VAL A 129 5.60 5.72 0.59
C VAL A 129 4.89 4.38 0.71
N THR A 130 3.87 4.12 -0.12
CA THR A 130 3.11 2.86 -0.10
C THR A 130 3.99 1.68 -0.51
N VAL A 131 4.74 1.80 -1.60
CA VAL A 131 5.69 0.76 -2.06
C VAL A 131 6.79 0.48 -1.04
N ILE A 132 7.39 1.54 -0.45
CA ILE A 132 8.43 1.41 0.57
C ILE A 132 7.88 0.69 1.81
N CYS A 133 6.72 1.14 2.33
CA CYS A 133 6.12 0.52 3.50
C CYS A 133 5.73 -0.93 3.23
N ALA A 134 5.13 -1.21 2.07
CA ALA A 134 4.76 -2.56 1.69
C ALA A 134 6.00 -3.48 1.60
N GLY A 135 7.12 -2.96 1.08
CA GLY A 135 8.40 -3.67 1.04
C GLY A 135 8.96 -3.97 2.44
N ILE A 136 8.92 -2.98 3.34
CA ILE A 136 9.34 -3.15 4.74
C ILE A 136 8.47 -4.21 5.43
N THR A 137 7.14 -4.12 5.30
CA THR A 137 6.21 -5.10 5.90
C THR A 137 6.48 -6.51 5.37
N SER A 138 6.68 -6.65 4.06
CA SER A 138 6.99 -7.94 3.42
C SER A 138 8.31 -8.52 3.93
N THR A 139 9.39 -7.71 3.98
CA THR A 139 10.70 -8.17 4.46
C THR A 139 10.67 -8.56 5.94
N VAL A 140 9.98 -7.78 6.78
CA VAL A 140 9.84 -8.08 8.21
C VAL A 140 9.03 -9.35 8.42
N MET A 141 7.90 -9.52 7.73
CA MET A 141 7.11 -10.77 7.81
C MET A 141 7.93 -11.99 7.40
N ARG A 142 8.73 -11.89 6.33
CA ARG A 142 9.61 -12.99 5.92
C ARG A 142 10.67 -13.36 6.95
N ARG A 143 11.13 -12.41 7.76
CA ARG A 143 12.12 -12.64 8.82
C ARG A 143 11.51 -13.19 10.11
N VAL A 144 10.26 -12.84 10.39
CA VAL A 144 9.54 -13.24 11.61
C VAL A 144 8.83 -14.59 11.44
N LEU A 145 8.38 -14.91 10.23
CA LEU A 145 7.74 -16.19 9.94
C LEU A 145 8.78 -17.32 9.87
N PRO A 146 8.53 -18.47 10.52
CA PRO A 146 9.46 -19.60 10.47
C PRO A 146 9.64 -20.12 9.04
N THR A 147 10.89 -20.24 8.63
CA THR A 147 11.31 -20.99 7.45
C THR A 147 11.62 -22.41 7.91
N ALA A 148 10.78 -23.37 7.51
CA ALA A 148 11.15 -24.79 7.53
C ALA A 148 12.39 -25.02 6.65
#